data_AF-A0A2N1P6H5-F1
#
_entry.id   AF-A0A2N1P6H5-F1
#
_cell.length_a   1.000
_cell.length_b   1.000
_cell.length_c   1.000
_cell.angle_alpha   90.00
_cell.angle_beta   90.00
_cell.angle_gamma   90.00
#
_symmetry.space_group_name_H-M   'P 1'
#
loop_
_entity.id
_entity.type
_entity.pdbx_description
1 polymer ?
#
loop_
_entity_poly.entity_id
_entity_poly.type
_entity_poly.pdbx_seq_one_letter_code
_entity_poly.pdbx_strand_id
1 'polypeptide(L)'
;MKRFTQFLVDDLLQSLLARLFGAVAIIIVCGGVALSGDLQSDDAVAKAYQLRLDGKVDEARTLLNDHITANPADAAGYYELARVYYYMGPGDLKNIQSTIESGEKSIQKAVELDPSNPVYRYFAAQVTFFKAYVPIQSDKEHAKEHLAAVCLAYEAVLESKPDYGEPMLNLVELYGGLPEELGLGRDTAKAAQYEARLQVIDPVLAGKGHCIMMPDDFDRIAYWKDLAKQHPGNMRVLEELGKTCLREGKTDQGVKYLEEVMKAEPSNSVLYLIIANHHIMKIWQDEQAKGTSIPLAITALNDFLATKPIAPLKAYALGLLAKLNYAQEKKAEGDKYLEQAKATDAYFSKASGIPLADLFVPPGEISHNHTFLYKPF
;
A
#
# COMPACT_ATOMS: atom_id res chain seq x y z
N MET A 1 -42.91 -7.71 22.53
CA MET A 1 -43.61 -8.94 22.10
C MET A 1 -45.05 -8.59 21.73
N LYS A 2 -45.27 -7.98 20.56
CA LYS A 2 -46.16 -8.41 19.43
C LYS A 2 -46.64 -7.06 18.86
N ARG A 3 -46.59 -6.70 17.59
CA ARG A 3 -46.62 -7.31 16.25
C ARG A 3 -46.19 -6.16 15.31
N PHE A 4 -45.25 -6.26 14.37
CA PHE A 4 -45.15 -7.12 13.18
C PHE A 4 -46.41 -7.13 12.30
N THR A 5 -46.18 -6.94 10.99
CA THR A 5 -47.09 -6.93 9.83
C THR A 5 -47.99 -5.70 9.67
N GLN A 6 -47.76 -4.87 8.64
CA GLN A 6 -48.39 -5.05 7.31
C GLN A 6 -48.21 -3.79 6.44
N PHE A 7 -47.28 -3.80 5.48
CA PHE A 7 -47.47 -3.18 4.15
C PHE A 7 -46.33 -3.59 3.22
N LEU A 8 -46.62 -4.63 2.42
CA LEU A 8 -45.91 -5.01 1.22
C LEU A 8 -46.99 -5.33 0.18
N VAL A 9 -46.68 -4.98 -1.07
CA VAL A 9 -47.33 -5.37 -2.32
C VAL A 9 -48.56 -4.55 -2.73
N ASP A 10 -48.33 -3.59 -3.64
CA ASP A 10 -48.96 -3.54 -4.97
C ASP A 10 -48.40 -2.33 -5.74
N ASP A 11 -47.35 -2.52 -6.55
CA ASP A 11 -47.35 -1.96 -7.92
C ASP A 11 -46.21 -2.58 -8.75
N LEU A 12 -46.48 -3.74 -9.32
CA LEU A 12 -45.70 -4.34 -10.39
C LEU A 12 -46.66 -5.11 -11.29
N LEU A 13 -47.45 -4.42 -12.13
CA LEU A 13 -48.03 -4.95 -13.38
C LEU A 13 -48.91 -3.92 -14.11
N GLN A 14 -48.30 -2.90 -14.73
CA GLN A 14 -48.88 -2.30 -15.95
C GLN A 14 -47.83 -2.04 -17.04
N SER A 15 -47.69 -3.09 -17.86
CA SER A 15 -47.39 -3.06 -19.29
C SER A 15 -45.95 -2.84 -19.75
N LEU A 16 -45.29 -3.99 -19.87
CA LEU A 16 -44.46 -4.39 -21.00
C LEU A 16 -45.32 -4.49 -22.29
N LEU A 17 -44.68 -4.20 -23.44
CA LEU A 17 -45.01 -4.57 -24.83
C LEU A 17 -45.92 -3.65 -25.66
N ALA A 18 -45.31 -2.81 -26.49
CA ALA A 18 -45.28 -2.97 -27.97
C ALA A 18 -44.48 -1.80 -28.59
N ARG A 19 -43.24 -2.00 -29.08
CA ARG A 19 -42.88 -2.48 -30.45
C ARG A 19 -43.27 -1.43 -31.53
N LEU A 20 -42.52 -1.09 -32.57
CA LEU A 20 -41.32 -1.60 -33.27
C LEU A 20 -41.04 -0.59 -34.42
N PHE A 21 -39.81 -0.31 -34.85
CA PHE A 21 -39.13 -0.75 -36.09
C PHE A 21 -38.11 0.37 -36.41
N GLY A 22 -36.91 0.19 -36.97
CA GLY A 22 -36.20 -0.94 -37.56
C GLY A 22 -35.22 -0.40 -38.61
N ALA A 23 -33.99 -0.89 -38.66
CA ALA A 23 -33.22 -1.03 -39.91
C ALA A 23 -31.96 -1.88 -39.67
N VAL A 24 -31.83 -2.87 -40.54
CA VAL A 24 -30.80 -3.90 -40.61
C VAL A 24 -29.72 -3.47 -41.59
N ALA A 25 -28.46 -3.72 -41.28
CA ALA A 25 -27.40 -3.83 -42.28
C ALA A 25 -26.55 -5.07 -41.96
N ILE A 26 -26.66 -6.07 -42.84
CA ILE A 26 -25.85 -7.29 -42.87
C ILE A 26 -24.62 -7.01 -43.73
N ILE A 27 -23.42 -7.19 -43.16
CA ILE A 27 -22.21 -7.40 -43.95
C ILE A 27 -21.60 -8.73 -43.50
N ILE A 28 -21.59 -9.68 -44.43
CA ILE A 28 -20.89 -10.96 -44.32
C ILE A 28 -19.50 -10.74 -44.90
N VAL A 29 -18.45 -10.94 -44.09
CA VAL A 29 -17.10 -11.25 -44.59
C VAL A 29 -16.64 -12.52 -43.88
N CYS A 30 -16.57 -13.60 -44.64
CA CYS A 30 -15.94 -14.85 -44.23
C CYS A 30 -14.43 -14.75 -44.44
N GLY A 31 -13.66 -15.30 -43.49
CA GLY A 31 -12.31 -15.83 -43.77
C GLY A 31 -11.20 -15.28 -42.89
N GLY A 32 -11.05 -15.83 -41.69
CA GLY A 32 -9.86 -15.64 -40.86
C GLY A 32 -10.11 -16.10 -39.44
N VAL A 33 -9.74 -17.34 -39.11
CA VAL A 33 -9.68 -17.81 -37.72
C VAL A 33 -8.47 -17.13 -37.08
N ALA A 34 -8.71 -15.95 -36.50
CA ALA A 34 -7.82 -15.32 -35.54
C ALA A 34 -8.36 -15.68 -34.14
N LEU A 35 -7.50 -16.30 -33.34
CA LEU A 35 -7.71 -16.45 -31.89
C LEU A 35 -7.71 -15.05 -31.26
N SER A 36 -8.86 -14.39 -31.23
CA SER A 36 -9.09 -13.19 -30.41
C SER A 36 -9.48 -13.68 -29.01
N GLY A 37 -8.46 -13.90 -28.16
CA GLY A 37 -8.66 -13.93 -26.72
C GLY A 37 -9.14 -12.56 -26.23
N ASP A 38 -10.00 -12.59 -25.22
CA ASP A 38 -10.75 -11.48 -24.62
C ASP A 38 -9.96 -10.17 -24.45
N LEU A 39 -10.49 -9.10 -25.05
CA LEU A 39 -10.12 -7.70 -24.80
C LEU A 39 -11.15 -7.00 -23.88
N GLN A 40 -12.11 -7.73 -23.29
CA GLN A 40 -13.13 -7.18 -22.40
C GLN A 40 -12.74 -7.23 -20.91
N SER A 41 -11.79 -8.08 -20.49
CA SER A 41 -11.38 -8.19 -19.09
C SER A 41 -10.63 -6.95 -18.58
N ASP A 42 -9.89 -6.27 -19.45
CA ASP A 42 -9.01 -5.16 -19.05
C ASP A 42 -9.78 -3.89 -18.65
N ASP A 43 -11.00 -3.66 -19.18
CA ASP A 43 -11.76 -2.43 -18.88
C ASP A 43 -12.32 -2.42 -17.46
N ALA A 44 -12.86 -3.55 -16.98
CA ALA A 44 -13.47 -3.62 -15.65
C ALA A 44 -12.44 -3.45 -14.53
N VAL A 45 -11.28 -4.10 -14.65
CA VAL A 45 -10.19 -4.02 -13.66
C VAL A 45 -9.60 -2.61 -13.63
N ALA A 46 -9.28 -2.03 -14.79
CA ALA A 46 -8.75 -0.66 -14.87
C ALA A 46 -9.75 0.38 -14.33
N LYS A 47 -11.04 0.21 -14.63
CA LYS A 47 -12.11 1.07 -14.10
C LYS A 47 -12.26 0.93 -12.59
N ALA A 48 -12.19 -0.28 -12.04
CA ALA A 48 -12.25 -0.50 -10.60
C ALA A 48 -11.05 0.13 -9.87
N TYR A 49 -9.85 0.00 -10.46
CA TYR A 49 -8.65 0.70 -9.98
C TYR A 49 -8.87 2.22 -9.94
N GLN A 50 -9.36 2.83 -11.02
CA GLN A 50 -9.62 4.27 -11.05
C GLN A 50 -10.68 4.69 -10.02
N LEU A 51 -11.77 3.93 -9.89
CA LEU A 51 -12.80 4.18 -8.87
C LEU A 51 -12.18 4.20 -7.47
N ARG A 52 -11.22 3.31 -7.18
CA ARG A 52 -10.51 3.28 -5.90
C ARG A 52 -9.60 4.50 -5.71
N LEU A 53 -8.89 4.95 -6.76
CA LEU A 53 -8.11 6.19 -6.71
C LEU A 53 -8.97 7.46 -6.54
N ASP A 54 -10.24 7.38 -6.94
CA ASP A 54 -11.23 8.44 -6.81
C ASP A 54 -11.99 8.39 -5.46
N GLY A 55 -11.66 7.43 -4.58
CA GLY A 55 -12.32 7.25 -3.27
C GLY A 55 -13.68 6.54 -3.33
N LYS A 56 -14.06 5.98 -4.49
CA LYS A 56 -15.33 5.27 -4.74
C LYS A 56 -15.20 3.76 -4.56
N VAL A 57 -14.71 3.37 -3.39
CA VAL A 57 -14.30 1.98 -3.11
C VAL A 57 -15.46 0.98 -3.16
N ASP A 58 -16.65 1.37 -2.70
CA ASP A 58 -17.84 0.51 -2.75
C ASP A 58 -18.30 0.22 -4.20
N GLU A 59 -18.18 1.21 -5.08
CA GLU A 59 -18.46 1.05 -6.52
C GLU A 59 -17.43 0.11 -7.17
N ALA A 60 -16.14 0.30 -6.86
CA ALA A 60 -15.07 -0.59 -7.32
C ALA A 60 -15.31 -2.04 -6.89
N ARG A 61 -15.67 -2.26 -5.63
CA ARG A 61 -15.99 -3.59 -5.08
C ARG A 61 -17.17 -4.23 -5.81
N THR A 62 -18.24 -3.46 -6.04
CA THR A 62 -19.43 -3.96 -6.74
C THR A 62 -19.09 -4.37 -8.17
N LEU A 63 -18.40 -3.50 -8.90
CA LEU A 63 -17.95 -3.75 -10.27
C LEU A 63 -17.11 -5.03 -10.37
N LEU A 64 -16.15 -5.22 -9.46
CA LEU A 64 -15.29 -6.40 -9.46
C LEU A 64 -16.05 -7.67 -9.10
N ASN A 65 -16.99 -7.63 -8.16
CA ASN A 65 -17.82 -8.79 -7.83
C ASN A 65 -18.70 -9.23 -9.01
N ASP A 66 -19.31 -8.28 -9.72
CA ASP A 66 -20.09 -8.58 -10.92
C ASP A 66 -19.18 -9.16 -12.02
N HIS A 67 -18.01 -8.55 -12.19
CA HIS A 67 -17.02 -8.97 -13.19
C HIS A 67 -16.49 -10.40 -12.95
N ILE A 68 -16.04 -10.74 -11.75
CA ILE A 68 -15.54 -12.10 -11.44
C ILE A 68 -16.68 -13.14 -11.41
N THR A 69 -17.92 -12.73 -11.18
CA THR A 69 -19.08 -13.63 -11.32
C THR A 69 -19.31 -14.00 -12.78
N ALA A 70 -19.15 -13.04 -13.70
CA ALA A 70 -19.23 -13.29 -15.13
C ALA A 70 -17.97 -14.00 -15.69
N ASN A 71 -16.80 -13.70 -15.12
CA ASN A 71 -15.48 -14.14 -15.59
C ASN A 71 -14.68 -14.81 -14.45
N PRO A 72 -15.09 -16.01 -13.98
CA PRO A 72 -14.49 -16.66 -12.81
C PRO A 72 -13.05 -17.15 -13.01
N ALA A 73 -12.52 -17.07 -14.23
CA ALA A 73 -11.12 -17.40 -14.56
C ALA A 73 -10.21 -16.16 -14.63
N ASP A 74 -10.74 -14.94 -14.44
CA ASP A 74 -9.95 -13.72 -14.52
C ASP A 74 -9.16 -13.46 -13.22
N ALA A 75 -7.87 -13.83 -13.23
CA ALA A 75 -6.95 -13.61 -12.12
C ALA A 75 -6.80 -12.11 -11.76
N ALA A 76 -6.85 -11.21 -12.74
CA ALA A 76 -6.66 -9.77 -12.52
C ALA A 76 -7.84 -9.17 -11.74
N GLY A 77 -9.07 -9.61 -12.02
CA GLY A 77 -10.27 -9.26 -11.25
C GLY A 77 -10.16 -9.65 -9.78
N TYR A 78 -9.70 -10.87 -9.50
CA TYR A 78 -9.47 -11.33 -8.12
C TYR A 78 -8.35 -10.56 -7.42
N TYR A 79 -7.27 -10.24 -8.13
CA TYR A 79 -6.16 -9.44 -7.60
C TYR A 79 -6.61 -8.03 -7.20
N GLU A 80 -7.32 -7.31 -8.08
CA GLU A 80 -7.78 -5.96 -7.77
C GLU A 80 -8.86 -5.98 -6.66
N LEU A 81 -9.70 -7.02 -6.60
CA LEU A 81 -10.65 -7.19 -5.51
C LEU A 81 -9.93 -7.38 -4.16
N ALA A 82 -8.81 -8.11 -4.14
CA ALA A 82 -7.99 -8.23 -2.94
C ALA A 82 -7.45 -6.86 -2.48
N ARG A 83 -6.98 -6.03 -3.41
CA ARG A 83 -6.52 -4.66 -3.12
C ARG A 83 -7.64 -3.77 -2.59
N VAL A 84 -8.86 -3.90 -3.13
CA VAL A 84 -10.05 -3.21 -2.60
C VAL A 84 -10.28 -3.58 -1.13
N TYR A 85 -10.23 -4.86 -0.77
CA TYR A 85 -10.40 -5.27 0.62
C TYR A 85 -9.26 -4.76 1.53
N TYR A 86 -8.01 -4.89 1.11
CA TYR A 86 -6.87 -4.38 1.87
C TYR A 86 -6.89 -2.86 2.04
N TYR A 87 -7.43 -2.15 1.05
CA TYR A 87 -7.69 -0.72 1.14
C TYR A 87 -8.73 -0.39 2.22
N MET A 88 -9.84 -1.12 2.24
CA MET A 88 -10.95 -0.90 3.18
C MET A 88 -10.58 -1.20 4.63
N GLY A 89 -9.73 -2.19 4.90
CA GLY A 89 -9.42 -2.68 6.24
C GLY A 89 -8.98 -1.59 7.22
N PRO A 90 -7.92 -0.81 6.92
CA PRO A 90 -7.48 0.30 7.78
C PRO A 90 -8.50 1.44 7.92
N GLY A 91 -9.48 1.55 7.02
CA GLY A 91 -10.60 2.50 7.09
C GLY A 91 -11.76 2.01 7.94
N ASP A 92 -12.00 0.70 7.99
CA ASP A 92 -13.07 0.05 8.77
C ASP A 92 -12.52 -0.90 9.84
N LEU A 93 -11.92 -0.31 10.88
CA LEU A 93 -11.32 -1.07 11.99
C LEU A 93 -12.30 -2.01 12.71
N LYS A 94 -13.61 -1.79 12.60
CA LYS A 94 -14.62 -2.67 13.21
C LYS A 94 -14.70 -4.01 12.49
N ASN A 95 -14.58 -4.00 11.16
CA ASN A 95 -14.70 -5.19 10.32
C ASN A 95 -13.36 -5.61 9.70
N ILE A 96 -12.24 -5.03 10.15
CA ILE A 96 -10.91 -5.26 9.57
C ILE A 96 -10.58 -6.75 9.40
N GLN A 97 -10.91 -7.60 10.37
CA GLN A 97 -10.62 -9.03 10.29
C GLN A 97 -11.34 -9.70 9.10
N SER A 98 -12.65 -9.51 8.98
CA SER A 98 -13.44 -10.14 7.91
C SER A 98 -13.13 -9.53 6.54
N THR A 99 -12.83 -8.23 6.50
CA THR A 99 -12.35 -7.55 5.30
C THR A 99 -11.03 -8.14 4.82
N ILE A 100 -10.06 -8.32 5.72
CA ILE A 100 -8.74 -8.88 5.38
C ILE A 100 -8.82 -10.34 4.97
N GLU A 101 -9.66 -11.15 5.62
CA GLU A 101 -9.94 -12.54 5.18
C GLU A 101 -10.55 -12.61 3.78
N SER A 102 -11.42 -11.65 3.43
CA SER A 102 -11.98 -11.56 2.07
C SER A 102 -10.91 -11.17 1.05
N GLY A 103 -10.01 -10.25 1.42
CA GLY A 103 -8.84 -9.89 0.64
C GLY A 103 -7.92 -11.08 0.39
N GLU A 104 -7.62 -11.84 1.44
CA GLU A 104 -6.80 -13.06 1.37
C GLU A 104 -7.40 -14.09 0.40
N LYS A 105 -8.68 -14.43 0.55
CA LYS A 105 -9.34 -15.39 -0.35
C LYS A 105 -9.25 -14.95 -1.80
N SER A 106 -9.42 -13.65 -2.04
CA SER A 106 -9.34 -13.08 -3.39
C SER A 106 -7.92 -13.19 -3.96
N ILE A 107 -6.89 -12.82 -3.21
CA ILE A 107 -5.51 -12.91 -3.72
C ILE A 107 -5.04 -14.35 -3.90
N GLN A 108 -5.45 -15.28 -3.02
CA GLN A 108 -5.18 -16.70 -3.19
C GLN A 108 -5.78 -17.22 -4.49
N LYS A 109 -7.01 -16.80 -4.83
CA LYS A 109 -7.63 -17.18 -6.09
C LYS A 109 -6.90 -16.61 -7.30
N ALA A 110 -6.42 -15.37 -7.23
CA ALA A 110 -5.61 -14.78 -8.29
C ALA A 110 -4.30 -15.57 -8.53
N VAL A 111 -3.60 -15.97 -7.46
CA VAL A 111 -2.39 -16.80 -7.54
C VAL A 111 -2.69 -18.22 -8.02
N GLU A 112 -3.84 -18.80 -7.67
CA GLU A 112 -4.27 -20.11 -8.19
C GLU A 112 -4.49 -20.06 -9.71
N LEU A 113 -5.12 -18.99 -10.21
CA LEU A 113 -5.45 -18.82 -11.62
C LEU A 113 -4.23 -18.43 -12.47
N ASP A 114 -3.32 -17.63 -11.94
CA ASP A 114 -2.05 -17.28 -12.58
C ASP A 114 -0.87 -17.41 -11.60
N PRO A 115 -0.38 -18.64 -11.37
CA PRO A 115 0.71 -18.89 -10.43
C PRO A 115 2.06 -18.38 -10.95
N SER A 116 2.17 -17.92 -12.20
CA SER A 116 3.43 -17.40 -12.73
C SER A 116 3.61 -15.90 -12.49
N ASN A 117 2.51 -15.20 -12.17
CA ASN A 117 2.51 -13.75 -12.03
C ASN A 117 3.25 -13.28 -10.76
N PRO A 118 4.40 -12.60 -10.89
CA PRO A 118 5.16 -12.16 -9.73
C PRO A 118 4.45 -11.05 -8.94
N VAL A 119 3.58 -10.25 -9.58
CA VAL A 119 2.83 -9.19 -8.90
C VAL A 119 1.79 -9.80 -7.95
N TYR A 120 1.06 -10.83 -8.40
CA TYR A 120 0.07 -11.50 -7.56
C TYR A 120 0.72 -12.24 -6.41
N ARG A 121 1.82 -12.95 -6.66
CA ARG A 121 2.60 -13.62 -5.60
C ARG A 121 3.17 -12.63 -4.60
N TYR A 122 3.70 -11.49 -5.05
CA TYR A 122 4.25 -10.49 -4.15
C TYR A 122 3.18 -9.88 -3.25
N PHE A 123 2.03 -9.53 -3.82
CA PHE A 123 0.91 -9.05 -3.02
C PHE A 123 0.39 -10.14 -2.07
N ALA A 124 0.32 -11.40 -2.49
CA ALA A 124 -0.01 -12.52 -1.61
C ALA A 124 0.97 -12.64 -0.42
N ALA A 125 2.27 -12.46 -0.65
CA ALA A 125 3.27 -12.47 0.42
C ALA A 125 3.08 -11.30 1.40
N GLN A 126 2.72 -10.11 0.92
CA GLN A 126 2.34 -8.98 1.79
C GLN A 126 1.07 -9.25 2.60
N VAL A 127 0.07 -9.89 1.99
CA VAL A 127 -1.15 -10.35 2.68
C VAL A 127 -0.77 -11.34 3.79
N THR A 128 0.10 -12.32 3.51
CA THR A 128 0.62 -13.27 4.49
C THR A 128 1.34 -12.55 5.64
N PHE A 129 2.19 -11.57 5.33
CA PHE A 129 2.85 -10.75 6.35
C PHE A 129 1.86 -10.00 7.23
N PHE A 130 0.89 -9.31 6.62
CA PHE A 130 -0.11 -8.54 7.34
C PHE A 130 -0.92 -9.42 8.30
N LYS A 131 -1.30 -10.62 7.86
CA LYS A 131 -1.96 -11.61 8.71
C LYS A 131 -1.08 -12.11 9.85
N ALA A 132 0.21 -12.28 9.59
CA ALA A 132 1.19 -12.72 10.58
C ALA A 132 1.51 -11.62 11.61
N TYR A 133 1.35 -10.35 11.26
CA TYR A 133 1.78 -9.22 12.09
C TYR A 133 1.18 -9.23 13.51
N VAL A 134 -0.14 -9.37 13.63
CA VAL A 134 -0.80 -9.40 14.95
C VAL A 134 -0.40 -10.64 15.76
N PRO A 135 -0.50 -11.87 15.22
CA PRO A 135 0.01 -13.07 15.89
C PRO A 135 1.46 -12.96 16.34
N ILE A 136 2.37 -12.41 15.53
CA ILE A 136 3.78 -12.23 15.90
C ILE A 136 3.92 -11.34 17.15
N GLN A 137 3.03 -10.36 17.33
CA GLN A 137 3.05 -9.47 18.49
C GLN A 137 2.35 -10.07 19.73
N SER A 138 1.31 -10.87 19.54
CA SER A 138 0.48 -11.39 20.65
C SER A 138 0.81 -12.83 21.05
N ASP A 139 1.38 -13.63 20.15
CA ASP A 139 1.65 -15.06 20.29
C ASP A 139 3.10 -15.35 19.90
N LYS A 140 4.01 -15.13 20.86
CA LYS A 140 5.44 -15.35 20.67
C LYS A 140 5.80 -16.82 20.45
N GLU A 141 4.96 -17.75 20.88
CA GLU A 141 5.21 -19.19 20.75
C GLU A 141 5.10 -19.61 19.28
N HIS A 142 4.08 -19.12 18.56
CA HIS A 142 3.86 -19.42 17.14
C HIS A 142 4.42 -18.36 16.18
N ALA A 143 5.00 -17.26 16.69
CA ALA A 143 5.60 -16.20 15.87
C ALA A 143 6.59 -16.75 14.83
N LYS A 144 7.37 -17.78 15.20
CA LYS A 144 8.32 -18.45 14.29
C LYS A 144 7.64 -19.08 13.07
N GLU A 145 6.51 -19.76 13.28
CA GLU A 145 5.78 -20.45 12.20
C GLU A 145 5.17 -19.44 11.23
N HIS A 146 4.59 -18.37 11.79
CA HIS A 146 4.07 -17.26 11.00
C HIS A 146 5.16 -16.58 10.18
N LEU A 147 6.31 -16.29 10.78
CA LEU A 147 7.44 -15.70 10.07
C LEU A 147 8.01 -16.63 8.99
N ALA A 148 8.13 -17.93 9.27
CA ALA A 148 8.56 -18.91 8.27
C ALA A 148 7.63 -18.93 7.06
N ALA A 149 6.31 -18.88 7.28
CA ALA A 149 5.33 -18.80 6.20
C ALA A 149 5.48 -17.50 5.36
N VAL A 150 5.78 -16.37 6.01
CA VAL A 150 6.05 -15.10 5.31
C VAL A 150 7.31 -15.21 4.45
N CYS A 151 8.40 -15.75 4.99
CA CYS A 151 9.64 -15.95 4.22
C CYS A 151 9.41 -16.85 3.01
N LEU A 152 8.74 -17.99 3.19
CA LEU A 152 8.40 -18.90 2.07
C LEU A 152 7.56 -18.21 1.00
N ALA A 153 6.61 -17.35 1.39
CA ALA A 153 5.79 -16.61 0.45
C ALA A 153 6.62 -15.63 -0.40
N TYR A 154 7.56 -14.88 0.21
CA TYR A 154 8.47 -14.00 -0.55
C TYR A 154 9.46 -14.78 -1.42
N GLU A 155 9.96 -15.92 -0.95
CA GLU A 155 10.84 -16.79 -1.75
C GLU A 155 10.12 -17.34 -2.99
N ALA A 156 8.85 -17.70 -2.86
CA ALA A 156 8.01 -18.13 -3.96
C ALA A 156 7.80 -17.03 -5.03
N VAL A 157 7.95 -15.74 -4.69
CA VAL A 157 7.98 -14.65 -5.68
C VAL A 157 9.26 -14.71 -6.52
N LEU A 158 10.38 -15.01 -5.87
CA LEU A 158 11.70 -15.06 -6.52
C LEU A 158 11.88 -16.28 -7.43
N GLU A 159 11.06 -17.32 -7.27
CA GLU A 159 10.99 -18.44 -8.21
C GLU A 159 10.47 -18.01 -9.59
N SER A 160 9.47 -17.12 -9.65
CA SER A 160 8.91 -16.62 -10.91
C SER A 160 9.63 -15.38 -11.43
N LYS A 161 10.18 -14.55 -10.54
CA LYS A 161 10.97 -13.36 -10.88
C LYS A 161 12.24 -13.26 -10.04
N PRO A 162 13.35 -13.90 -10.45
CA PRO A 162 14.58 -13.96 -9.66
C PRO A 162 15.31 -12.62 -9.46
N ASP A 163 14.95 -11.59 -10.21
CA ASP A 163 15.50 -10.22 -10.14
C ASP A 163 14.55 -9.23 -9.46
N TYR A 164 13.49 -9.70 -8.79
CA TYR A 164 12.56 -8.83 -8.06
C TYR A 164 13.19 -8.38 -6.73
N GLY A 165 13.67 -7.14 -6.68
CA GLY A 165 14.46 -6.62 -5.56
C GLY A 165 13.66 -6.42 -4.26
N GLU A 166 12.40 -6.00 -4.34
CA GLU A 166 11.57 -5.69 -3.18
C GLU A 166 11.34 -6.93 -2.28
N PRO A 167 10.93 -8.11 -2.81
CA PRO A 167 10.90 -9.34 -2.01
C PRO A 167 12.26 -9.71 -1.39
N MET A 168 13.38 -9.49 -2.10
CA MET A 168 14.70 -9.75 -1.53
C MET A 168 14.99 -8.84 -0.35
N LEU A 169 14.65 -7.55 -0.45
CA LEU A 169 14.82 -6.60 0.66
C LEU A 169 13.92 -6.96 1.85
N ASN A 170 12.68 -7.41 1.60
CA ASN A 170 11.83 -7.96 2.66
C ASN A 170 12.47 -9.19 3.33
N LEU A 171 13.10 -10.08 2.57
CA LEU A 171 13.81 -11.24 3.12
C LEU A 171 15.07 -10.84 3.90
N VAL A 172 15.80 -9.78 3.50
CA VAL A 172 16.89 -9.22 4.30
C VAL A 172 16.37 -8.72 5.65
N GLU A 173 15.24 -8.00 5.67
CA GLU A 173 14.62 -7.55 6.91
C GLU A 173 14.18 -8.71 7.80
N LEU A 174 13.51 -9.71 7.23
CA LEU A 174 12.99 -10.87 7.98
C LEU A 174 14.11 -11.75 8.54
N TYR A 175 15.17 -12.01 7.78
CA TYR A 175 16.28 -12.86 8.23
C TYR A 175 17.32 -12.13 9.07
N GLY A 176 17.56 -10.85 8.79
CA GLY A 176 18.66 -10.09 9.38
C GLY A 176 18.25 -9.03 10.40
N GLY A 177 17.08 -8.42 10.19
CA GLY A 177 16.61 -7.27 10.97
C GLY A 177 15.74 -7.62 12.17
N LEU A 178 15.16 -8.82 12.22
CA LEU A 178 14.28 -9.21 13.32
C LEU A 178 15.04 -9.43 14.63
N PRO A 179 14.47 -8.99 15.77
CA PRO A 179 14.96 -9.38 17.08
C PRO A 179 14.94 -10.90 17.26
N GLU A 180 15.96 -11.43 17.92
CA GLU A 180 16.13 -12.89 18.11
C GLU A 180 14.93 -13.51 18.85
N GLU A 181 14.34 -12.74 19.78
CA GLU A 181 13.18 -13.11 20.56
C GLU A 181 11.88 -13.29 19.76
N LEU A 182 11.82 -12.83 18.50
CA LEU A 182 10.66 -13.05 17.62
C LEU A 182 10.77 -14.36 16.81
N GLY A 183 11.81 -15.16 17.02
CA GLY A 183 11.71 -16.62 16.85
C GLY A 183 12.27 -17.22 15.56
N LEU A 184 12.71 -16.45 14.56
CA LEU A 184 13.48 -17.02 13.45
C LEU A 184 14.97 -17.23 13.77
N GLY A 185 15.50 -16.54 14.79
CA GLY A 185 16.94 -16.32 14.91
C GLY A 185 17.45 -15.43 13.76
N ARG A 186 18.50 -14.64 13.99
CA ARG A 186 19.11 -13.88 12.89
C ARG A 186 19.84 -14.86 11.96
N ASP A 187 19.23 -15.23 10.84
CA ASP A 187 19.91 -15.94 9.76
C ASP A 187 20.69 -14.92 8.90
N THR A 188 21.75 -14.38 9.49
CA THR A 188 22.55 -13.33 8.85
C THR A 188 23.24 -13.81 7.58
N ALA A 189 23.51 -15.12 7.47
CA ALA A 189 24.07 -15.73 6.28
C ALA A 189 23.08 -15.66 5.11
N LYS A 190 21.81 -16.03 5.34
CA LYS A 190 20.78 -15.94 4.31
C LYS A 190 20.42 -14.51 3.96
N ALA A 191 20.37 -13.61 4.94
CA ALA A 191 20.20 -12.18 4.69
C ALA A 191 21.33 -11.61 3.82
N ALA A 192 22.59 -11.94 4.12
CA ALA A 192 23.74 -11.50 3.32
C ALA A 192 23.72 -12.05 1.88
N GLN A 193 23.18 -13.26 1.65
CA GLN A 193 22.99 -13.79 0.30
C GLN A 193 21.99 -12.94 -0.51
N TYR A 194 20.87 -12.53 0.10
CA TYR A 194 19.91 -11.65 -0.56
C TYR A 194 20.47 -10.23 -0.78
N GLU A 195 21.19 -9.67 0.18
CA GLU A 195 21.90 -8.38 0.03
C GLU A 195 22.91 -8.43 -1.14
N ALA A 196 23.70 -9.49 -1.25
CA ALA A 196 24.65 -9.66 -2.34
C ALA A 196 23.96 -9.74 -3.72
N ARG A 197 22.76 -10.33 -3.79
CA ARG A 197 21.94 -10.31 -5.02
C ARG A 197 21.41 -8.91 -5.32
N LEU A 198 20.94 -8.18 -4.31
CA LEU A 198 20.50 -6.78 -4.46
C LEU A 198 21.63 -5.89 -4.99
N GLN A 199 22.88 -6.11 -4.57
CA GLN A 199 24.04 -5.36 -5.04
C GLN A 199 24.25 -5.42 -6.57
N VAL A 200 23.81 -6.50 -7.20
CA VAL A 200 23.86 -6.69 -8.67
C VAL A 200 22.69 -5.98 -9.37
N ILE A 201 21.54 -5.88 -8.71
CA ILE A 201 20.28 -5.42 -9.30
C ILE A 201 20.10 -3.92 -9.13
N ASP A 202 20.22 -3.43 -7.90
CA ASP A 202 19.91 -2.04 -7.55
C ASP A 202 20.76 -1.60 -6.34
N PRO A 203 21.70 -0.65 -6.53
CA PRO A 203 22.57 -0.19 -5.46
C PRO A 203 21.81 0.48 -4.31
N VAL A 204 20.62 1.05 -4.55
CA VAL A 204 19.80 1.64 -3.49
C VAL A 204 19.16 0.57 -2.63
N LEU A 205 18.58 -0.48 -3.25
CA LEU A 205 18.02 -1.60 -2.49
C LEU A 205 19.11 -2.35 -1.74
N ALA A 206 20.28 -2.53 -2.34
CA ALA A 206 21.45 -3.10 -1.67
C ALA A 206 21.87 -2.26 -0.46
N GLY A 207 21.95 -0.93 -0.61
CA GLY A 207 22.27 -0.03 0.49
C GLY A 207 21.24 -0.05 1.63
N LYS A 208 19.95 -0.24 1.31
CA LYS A 208 18.92 -0.49 2.33
C LYS A 208 19.18 -1.81 3.06
N GLY A 209 19.41 -2.89 2.33
CA GLY A 209 19.73 -4.20 2.88
C GLY A 209 20.94 -4.14 3.82
N HIS A 210 22.00 -3.45 3.38
CA HIS A 210 23.18 -3.21 4.19
C HIS A 210 22.85 -2.49 5.51
N CYS A 211 22.11 -1.37 5.45
CA CYS A 211 21.74 -0.60 6.63
C CYS A 211 20.89 -1.37 7.65
N ILE A 212 20.06 -2.33 7.18
CA ILE A 212 19.26 -3.23 8.03
C ILE A 212 20.17 -4.19 8.81
N MET A 213 21.18 -4.74 8.13
CA MET A 213 22.09 -5.76 8.68
C MET A 213 23.09 -5.20 9.69
N MET A 214 23.39 -3.91 9.60
CA MET A 214 24.38 -3.27 10.45
C MET A 214 23.86 -3.00 11.87
N PRO A 215 24.73 -3.05 12.90
CA PRO A 215 24.37 -2.76 14.29
C PRO A 215 23.87 -1.33 14.48
N ASP A 216 23.23 -1.05 15.61
CA ASP A 216 22.60 0.25 15.85
C ASP A 216 23.62 1.41 15.84
N ASP A 217 24.87 1.20 16.25
CA ASP A 217 25.95 2.19 16.26
C ASP A 217 26.61 2.46 14.89
N PHE A 218 26.18 1.76 13.84
CA PHE A 218 26.66 2.00 12.48
C PHE A 218 26.24 3.38 11.97
N ASP A 219 27.21 4.15 11.45
CA ASP A 219 26.96 5.48 10.87
C ASP A 219 26.30 5.37 9.48
N ARG A 220 24.98 5.15 9.49
CA ARG A 220 24.15 5.05 8.28
C ARG A 220 24.19 6.34 7.46
N ILE A 221 24.35 7.51 8.09
CA ILE A 221 24.42 8.80 7.38
C ILE A 221 25.72 8.87 6.56
N ALA A 222 26.86 8.51 7.16
CA ALA A 222 28.14 8.46 6.45
C ALA A 222 28.08 7.47 5.28
N TYR A 223 27.52 6.29 5.52
CA TYR A 223 27.31 5.28 4.47
C TYR A 223 26.52 5.82 3.27
N TRP A 224 25.33 6.41 3.51
CA TRP A 224 24.52 6.97 2.44
C TRP A 224 25.18 8.16 1.73
N LYS A 225 25.96 8.97 2.44
CA LYS A 225 26.77 10.04 1.82
C LYS A 225 27.83 9.49 0.88
N ASP A 226 28.50 8.40 1.25
CA ASP A 226 29.49 7.76 0.38
C ASP A 226 28.84 7.09 -0.81
N LEU A 227 27.68 6.47 -0.64
CA LEU A 227 26.90 5.93 -1.76
C LEU A 227 26.44 7.05 -2.72
N ALA A 228 26.04 8.23 -2.19
CA ALA A 228 25.67 9.39 -3.01
C ALA A 228 26.84 9.92 -3.84
N LYS A 229 28.08 9.84 -3.34
CA LYS A 229 29.29 10.20 -4.11
C LYS A 229 29.56 9.21 -5.25
N GLN A 230 29.27 7.92 -5.04
CA GLN A 230 29.46 6.87 -6.05
C GLN A 230 28.37 6.92 -7.15
N HIS A 231 27.17 7.40 -6.79
CA HIS A 231 26.03 7.52 -7.69
C HIS A 231 25.52 8.97 -7.78
N PRO A 232 26.34 9.92 -8.27
CA PRO A 232 25.95 11.32 -8.32
C PRO A 232 24.70 11.50 -9.19
N GLY A 233 23.70 12.22 -8.67
CA GLY A 233 22.44 12.47 -9.38
C GLY A 233 21.36 11.39 -9.21
N ASN A 234 21.64 10.29 -8.51
CA ASN A 234 20.60 9.32 -8.18
C ASN A 234 19.74 9.83 -7.00
N MET A 235 18.55 10.35 -7.31
CA MET A 235 17.64 10.93 -6.31
C MET A 235 17.14 9.93 -5.28
N ARG A 236 17.07 8.63 -5.61
CA ARG A 236 16.70 7.59 -4.64
C ARG A 236 17.75 7.42 -3.54
N VAL A 237 19.04 7.64 -3.85
CA VAL A 237 20.10 7.64 -2.83
C VAL A 237 19.95 8.86 -1.91
N LEU A 238 19.66 10.03 -2.50
CA LEU A 238 19.45 11.27 -1.75
C LEU A 238 18.19 11.19 -0.86
N GLU A 239 17.14 10.54 -1.35
CA GLU A 239 15.91 10.27 -0.62
C GLU A 239 16.20 9.40 0.62
N GLU A 240 16.93 8.29 0.46
CA GLU A 240 17.29 7.43 1.59
C GLU A 240 18.26 8.08 2.58
N LEU A 241 19.15 8.96 2.10
CA LEU A 241 19.95 9.82 2.98
C LEU A 241 19.05 10.76 3.79
N GLY A 242 18.07 11.40 3.15
CA GLY A 242 17.09 12.27 3.82
C GLY A 242 16.29 11.53 4.89
N LYS A 243 15.69 10.38 4.54
CA LYS A 243 14.97 9.51 5.49
C LYS A 243 15.85 9.06 6.65
N THR A 244 17.10 8.68 6.37
CA THR A 244 18.07 8.28 7.40
C THR A 244 18.41 9.45 8.33
N CYS A 245 18.60 10.66 7.80
CA CYS A 245 18.80 11.84 8.64
C CYS A 245 17.59 12.10 9.56
N LEU A 246 16.35 11.90 9.08
CA LEU A 246 15.16 12.02 9.92
C LEU A 246 15.16 11.00 11.07
N ARG A 247 15.40 9.72 10.77
CA ARG A 247 15.53 8.63 11.77
C ARG A 247 16.52 8.96 12.88
N GLU A 248 17.71 9.42 12.50
CA GLU A 248 18.81 9.74 13.42
C GLU A 248 18.64 11.11 14.12
N GLY A 249 17.45 11.72 14.02
CA GLY A 249 17.13 12.99 14.65
C GLY A 249 17.76 14.23 14.00
N LYS A 250 18.50 14.09 12.89
CA LYS A 250 19.08 15.19 12.10
C LYS A 250 18.01 15.82 11.20
N THR A 251 16.95 16.33 11.84
CA THR A 251 15.70 16.76 11.19
C THR A 251 15.95 17.78 10.07
N ASP A 252 16.67 18.87 10.34
CA ASP A 252 16.92 19.94 9.34
C ASP A 252 17.68 19.43 8.11
N GLN A 253 18.65 18.53 8.31
CA GLN A 253 19.39 17.91 7.20
C GLN A 253 18.49 16.97 6.40
N GLY A 254 17.69 16.16 7.08
CA GLY A 254 16.77 15.23 6.44
C GLY A 254 15.72 15.93 5.59
N VAL A 255 15.07 16.96 6.14
CA VAL A 255 14.09 17.78 5.40
C VAL A 255 14.75 18.42 4.17
N LYS A 256 15.93 19.03 4.32
CA LYS A 256 16.64 19.63 3.19
C LYS A 256 16.92 18.64 2.06
N TYR A 257 17.40 17.43 2.37
CA TYR A 257 17.64 16.41 1.35
C TYR A 257 16.35 15.96 0.65
N LEU A 258 15.26 15.78 1.39
CA LEU A 258 13.97 15.42 0.81
C LEU A 258 13.38 16.55 -0.06
N GLU A 259 13.57 17.82 0.33
CA GLU A 259 13.20 18.97 -0.49
C GLU A 259 14.01 19.04 -1.80
N GLU A 260 15.30 18.72 -1.75
CA GLU A 260 16.14 18.61 -2.96
C GLU A 260 15.62 17.51 -3.90
N VAL A 261 15.20 16.36 -3.37
CA VAL A 261 14.55 15.29 -4.15
C VAL A 261 13.24 15.79 -4.76
N MET A 262 12.33 16.38 -3.98
CA MET A 262 11.04 16.87 -4.50
C MET A 262 11.20 17.99 -5.55
N LYS A 263 12.27 18.79 -5.46
CA LYS A 263 12.59 19.80 -6.48
C LYS A 263 13.02 19.16 -7.80
N ALA A 264 13.79 18.07 -7.75
CA ALA A 264 14.22 17.33 -8.93
C ALA A 264 13.09 16.46 -9.50
N GLU A 265 12.26 15.89 -8.63
CA GLU A 265 11.18 14.96 -8.95
C GLU A 265 9.86 15.41 -8.29
N PRO A 266 9.15 16.41 -8.88
CA PRO A 266 7.91 16.93 -8.29
C PRO A 266 6.78 15.90 -8.13
N SER A 267 6.85 14.77 -8.85
CA SER A 267 5.94 13.63 -8.68
C SER A 267 6.13 12.88 -7.36
N ASN A 268 7.26 13.07 -6.67
CA ASN A 268 7.57 12.43 -5.40
C ASN A 268 7.00 13.21 -4.20
N SER A 269 5.77 13.74 -4.34
CA SER A 269 5.15 14.57 -3.30
C SER A 269 4.81 13.80 -2.02
N VAL A 270 4.83 12.46 -2.06
CA VAL A 270 4.67 11.59 -0.88
C VAL A 270 5.74 11.87 0.19
N LEU A 271 6.89 12.45 -0.18
CA LEU A 271 7.94 12.83 0.78
C LEU A 271 7.46 13.90 1.78
N TYR A 272 6.48 14.74 1.43
CA TYR A 272 5.82 15.61 2.40
C TYR A 272 5.11 14.81 3.51
N LEU A 273 4.49 13.68 3.16
CA LEU A 273 3.88 12.80 4.17
C LEU A 273 4.94 12.17 5.08
N ILE A 274 6.12 11.86 4.56
CA ILE A 274 7.24 11.35 5.38
C ILE A 274 7.69 12.41 6.39
N ILE A 275 7.87 13.66 5.95
CA ILE A 275 8.23 14.79 6.82
C ILE A 275 7.14 15.01 7.88
N ALA A 276 5.86 15.02 7.47
CA ALA A 276 4.75 15.16 8.41
C ALA A 276 4.72 14.03 9.45
N ASN A 277 4.87 12.79 9.00
CA ASN A 277 4.81 11.61 9.86
C ASN A 277 5.98 11.59 10.86
N HIS A 278 7.18 12.03 10.47
CA HIS A 278 8.33 12.23 11.38
C HIS A 278 7.98 13.16 12.53
N HIS A 279 7.41 14.33 12.23
CA HIS A 279 6.99 15.28 13.27
C HIS A 279 5.85 14.75 14.14
N ILE A 280 4.91 14.00 13.56
CA ILE A 280 3.84 13.33 14.32
C ILE A 280 4.43 12.29 15.29
N MET A 281 5.44 11.52 14.88
CA MET A 281 6.09 10.58 15.81
C MET A 281 6.80 11.30 16.95
N LYS A 282 7.50 12.41 16.67
CA LYS A 282 8.14 13.21 17.73
C LYS A 282 7.13 13.66 18.78
N ILE A 283 5.92 14.06 18.36
CA ILE A 283 4.83 14.45 19.27
C ILE A 283 4.39 13.29 20.17
N TRP A 284 4.36 12.07 19.64
CA TRP A 284 3.93 10.88 20.40
C TRP A 284 5.02 10.35 21.32
N GLN A 285 6.29 10.54 20.97
CA GLN A 285 7.44 10.12 21.78
C GLN A 285 7.78 11.15 22.87
N ASP A 286 7.60 12.44 22.59
CA ASP A 286 7.92 13.54 23.48
C ASP A 286 6.81 14.60 23.47
N GLU A 287 6.08 14.70 24.57
CA GLU A 287 5.02 15.69 24.74
C GLU A 287 5.54 17.13 24.66
N GLN A 288 6.80 17.38 25.04
CA GLN A 288 7.41 18.71 24.95
C GLN A 288 7.63 19.13 23.50
N ALA A 289 7.74 18.17 22.57
CA ALA A 289 7.88 18.44 21.15
C ALA A 289 6.58 18.94 20.50
N LYS A 290 5.42 18.89 21.18
CA LYS A 290 4.13 19.36 20.64
C LYS A 290 4.19 20.79 20.12
N GLY A 291 4.78 21.71 20.91
CA GLY A 291 4.81 23.13 20.59
C GLY A 291 5.59 23.46 19.30
N THR A 292 6.57 22.64 18.94
CA THR A 292 7.43 22.86 17.76
C THR A 292 7.08 21.95 16.59
N SER A 293 6.68 20.70 16.85
CA SER A 293 6.47 19.69 15.80
C SER A 293 5.08 19.75 15.19
N ILE A 294 4.04 20.19 15.93
CA ILE A 294 2.68 20.29 15.37
C ILE A 294 2.65 21.28 14.19
N PRO A 295 3.18 22.52 14.29
CA PRO A 295 3.20 23.45 13.16
C PRO A 295 3.93 22.88 11.94
N LEU A 296 5.06 22.20 12.14
CA LEU A 296 5.85 21.62 11.05
C LEU A 296 5.11 20.47 10.35
N ALA A 297 4.44 19.60 11.12
CA ALA A 297 3.59 18.55 10.56
C ALA A 297 2.43 19.13 9.74
N ILE A 298 1.76 20.18 10.24
CA ILE A 298 0.67 20.86 9.53
C ILE A 298 1.17 21.49 8.23
N THR A 299 2.32 22.16 8.24
CA THR A 299 2.92 22.75 7.03
C THR A 299 3.17 21.67 5.98
N ALA A 300 3.87 20.59 6.33
CA ALA A 300 4.14 19.50 5.39
C ALA A 300 2.86 18.85 4.84
N LEU A 301 1.81 18.67 5.66
CA LEU A 301 0.52 18.16 5.20
C LEU A 301 -0.19 19.12 4.24
N ASN A 302 -0.11 20.44 4.47
CA ASN A 302 -0.68 21.42 3.56
C ASN A 302 0.08 21.50 2.24
N ASP A 303 1.41 21.41 2.28
CA ASP A 303 2.25 21.36 1.08
C ASP A 303 1.92 20.11 0.25
N PHE A 304 1.75 18.96 0.89
CA PHE A 304 1.26 17.74 0.24
C PHE A 304 -0.11 17.94 -0.42
N LEU A 305 -1.08 18.52 0.30
CA LEU A 305 -2.41 18.77 -0.25
C LEU A 305 -2.38 19.74 -1.44
N ALA A 306 -1.44 20.67 -1.48
CA ALA A 306 -1.24 21.60 -2.59
C ALA A 306 -0.77 20.89 -3.88
N THR A 307 -0.17 19.69 -3.78
CA THR A 307 0.24 18.89 -4.95
C THR A 307 -0.92 18.15 -5.62
N LYS A 308 -2.17 18.35 -5.17
CA LYS A 308 -3.38 17.69 -5.70
C LYS A 308 -3.28 16.15 -5.71
N PRO A 309 -3.02 15.51 -4.55
CA PRO A 309 -2.89 14.07 -4.46
C PRO A 309 -4.19 13.33 -4.81
N ILE A 310 -4.08 12.04 -5.12
CA ILE A 310 -5.21 11.13 -5.31
C ILE A 310 -6.13 11.12 -4.06
N ALA A 311 -7.42 10.80 -4.25
CA ALA A 311 -8.41 10.90 -3.18
C ALA A 311 -8.03 10.12 -1.89
N PRO A 312 -7.52 8.87 -1.98
CA PRO A 312 -7.00 8.14 -0.82
C PRO A 312 -6.00 8.90 0.04
N LEU A 313 -4.94 9.41 -0.58
CA LEU A 313 -3.86 10.08 0.13
C LEU A 313 -4.28 11.48 0.60
N LYS A 314 -5.13 12.16 -0.17
CA LYS A 314 -5.77 13.41 0.25
C LYS A 314 -6.59 13.21 1.53
N ALA A 315 -7.45 12.20 1.55
CA ALA A 315 -8.30 11.89 2.69
C ALA A 315 -7.46 11.47 3.92
N TYR A 316 -6.40 10.68 3.71
CA TYR A 316 -5.44 10.35 4.76
C TYR A 316 -4.78 11.61 5.37
N ALA A 317 -4.26 12.51 4.54
CA ALA A 317 -3.64 13.76 5.01
C ALA A 317 -4.63 14.67 5.77
N LEU A 318 -5.87 14.79 5.29
CA LEU A 318 -6.95 15.49 5.99
C LEU A 318 -7.27 14.83 7.35
N GLY A 319 -7.28 13.50 7.41
CA GLY A 319 -7.43 12.75 8.65
C GLY A 319 -6.31 13.03 9.66
N LEU A 320 -5.06 13.18 9.21
CA LEU A 320 -3.94 13.59 10.07
C LEU A 320 -4.08 15.04 10.54
N LEU A 321 -4.50 15.96 9.67
CA LEU A 321 -4.80 17.35 10.07
C LEU A 321 -5.90 17.40 11.14
N ALA A 322 -6.93 16.58 11.03
CA ALA A 322 -7.97 16.48 12.05
C ALA A 322 -7.37 16.07 13.42
N LYS A 323 -6.56 15.00 13.45
CA LYS A 323 -5.87 14.53 14.67
C LYS A 323 -5.00 15.63 15.30
N LEU A 324 -4.23 16.36 14.48
CA LEU A 324 -3.36 17.45 14.94
C LEU A 324 -4.12 18.66 15.48
N ASN A 325 -5.33 18.94 14.96
CA ASN A 325 -6.18 20.00 15.49
C ASN A 325 -6.85 19.59 16.81
N TYR A 326 -7.32 18.35 16.92
CA TYR A 326 -7.79 17.82 18.22
C TYR A 326 -6.71 17.86 19.29
N ALA A 327 -5.47 17.54 18.94
CA ALA A 327 -4.33 17.63 19.87
C ALA A 327 -4.00 19.05 20.34
N GLN A 328 -4.47 20.08 19.63
CA GLN A 328 -4.37 21.50 20.00
C GLN A 328 -5.67 22.04 20.61
N GLU A 329 -6.61 21.17 20.98
CA GLU A 329 -7.94 21.53 21.50
C GLU A 329 -8.80 22.36 20.50
N LYS A 330 -8.42 22.36 19.21
CA LYS A 330 -9.13 23.01 18.10
C LYS A 330 -10.20 22.08 17.53
N LYS A 331 -11.24 21.82 18.33
CA LYS A 331 -12.25 20.80 18.01
C LYS A 331 -13.00 21.08 16.69
N ALA A 332 -13.43 22.33 16.48
CA ALA A 332 -14.21 22.70 15.29
C ALA A 332 -13.40 22.51 13.99
N GLU A 333 -12.13 22.88 14.00
CA GLU A 333 -11.20 22.67 12.89
C GLU A 333 -10.94 21.17 12.66
N GLY A 334 -10.76 20.41 13.75
CA GLY A 334 -10.62 18.96 13.69
C GLY A 334 -11.83 18.27 13.04
N ASP A 335 -13.04 18.63 13.48
CA ASP A 335 -14.30 18.10 12.95
C ASP A 335 -14.44 18.42 11.46
N LYS A 336 -14.14 19.67 11.05
CA LYS A 336 -14.14 20.08 9.65
C LYS A 336 -13.20 19.23 8.78
N TYR A 337 -11.95 19.01 9.20
CA TYR A 337 -11.01 18.19 8.43
C TYR A 337 -11.45 16.73 8.36
N LEU A 338 -12.01 16.20 9.45
CA LEU A 338 -12.50 14.82 9.49
C LEU A 338 -13.71 14.62 8.55
N GLU A 339 -14.62 15.57 8.49
CA GLU A 339 -15.73 15.57 7.52
C GLU A 339 -15.22 15.62 6.08
N GLN A 340 -14.24 16.47 5.79
CA GLN A 340 -13.62 16.54 4.47
C GLN A 340 -12.90 15.25 4.08
N ALA A 341 -12.21 14.60 5.02
CA ALA A 341 -11.56 13.31 4.79
C ALA A 341 -12.60 12.26 4.39
N LYS A 342 -13.67 12.10 5.19
CA LYS A 342 -14.76 11.14 4.93
C LYS A 342 -15.49 11.41 3.62
N ALA A 343 -15.70 12.69 3.28
CA ALA A 343 -16.34 13.08 2.02
C ALA A 343 -15.45 12.83 0.80
N THR A 344 -14.12 12.87 0.98
CA THR A 344 -13.14 12.57 -0.07
C THR A 344 -13.02 11.07 -0.29
N ASP A 345 -12.98 10.30 0.79
CA ASP A 345 -13.00 8.84 0.77
C ASP A 345 -13.47 8.31 2.14
N ALA A 346 -14.54 7.50 2.14
CA ALA A 346 -15.11 6.96 3.36
C ALA A 346 -14.21 5.92 4.06
N TYR A 347 -13.31 5.28 3.31
CA TYR A 347 -12.42 4.22 3.78
C TYR A 347 -10.97 4.65 3.94
N PHE A 348 -10.70 5.96 4.01
CA PHE A 348 -9.34 6.45 4.17
C PHE A 348 -8.67 5.79 5.40
N SER A 349 -7.39 5.45 5.25
CA SER A 349 -6.65 4.77 6.32
C SER A 349 -6.63 5.59 7.60
N LYS A 350 -7.01 4.97 8.72
CA LYS A 350 -6.93 5.59 10.05
C LYS A 350 -5.63 5.26 10.77
N ALA A 351 -4.78 4.43 10.17
CA ALA A 351 -3.48 4.04 10.69
C ALA A 351 -2.54 5.26 10.83
N SER A 352 -1.48 5.10 11.61
CA SER A 352 -0.42 6.10 11.72
C SER A 352 0.51 6.11 10.50
N GLY A 353 0.82 4.93 9.96
CA GLY A 353 1.66 4.78 8.77
C GLY A 353 1.01 5.33 7.50
N ILE A 354 1.83 5.77 6.56
CA ILE A 354 1.40 6.17 5.21
C ILE A 354 0.82 4.92 4.53
N PRO A 355 -0.33 5.01 3.85
CA PRO A 355 -0.89 3.87 3.12
C PRO A 355 0.12 3.28 2.12
N LEU A 356 0.17 1.95 2.03
CA LEU A 356 1.14 1.24 1.19
C LEU A 356 1.01 1.69 -0.28
N ALA A 357 2.14 2.04 -0.90
CA ALA A 357 2.18 2.50 -2.30
C ALA A 357 1.69 1.43 -3.29
N ASP A 358 1.83 0.15 -2.93
CA ASP A 358 1.32 -1.01 -3.67
C ASP A 358 -0.19 -1.01 -3.83
N LEU A 359 -0.91 -0.26 -3.01
CA LEU A 359 -2.33 -0.01 -3.23
C LEU A 359 -2.56 0.99 -4.36
N PHE A 360 -1.60 1.81 -4.78
CA PHE A 360 -1.85 2.87 -5.75
C PHE A 360 -1.15 2.68 -7.09
N VAL A 361 -0.29 1.68 -7.23
CA VAL A 361 0.29 1.32 -8.54
C VAL A 361 -0.77 0.75 -9.50
N PRO A 362 -0.69 1.00 -10.81
CA PRO A 362 -1.58 0.37 -11.77
C PRO A 362 -1.58 -1.17 -11.66
N PRO A 363 -2.71 -1.85 -11.92
CA PRO A 363 -2.75 -3.31 -11.92
C PRO A 363 -1.74 -3.89 -12.91
N GLY A 364 -0.97 -4.89 -12.49
CA GLY A 364 0.07 -5.51 -13.31
C GLY A 364 1.43 -4.80 -13.28
N GLU A 365 1.53 -3.62 -12.66
CA GLU A 365 2.83 -2.98 -12.43
C GLU A 365 3.46 -3.43 -11.11
N ILE A 366 4.79 -3.49 -11.13
CA ILE A 366 5.59 -3.76 -9.94
C ILE A 366 5.80 -2.44 -9.18
N SER A 367 5.41 -2.43 -7.91
CA SER A 367 5.78 -1.36 -7.00
C SER A 367 7.26 -1.47 -6.65
N HIS A 368 7.98 -0.37 -6.82
CA HIS A 368 9.39 -0.23 -6.43
C HIS A 368 9.57 0.44 -5.06
N ASN A 369 8.50 0.46 -4.26
CA ASN A 369 8.49 1.05 -2.94
C ASN A 369 8.66 -0.04 -1.89
N HIS A 370 9.68 0.11 -1.05
CA HIS A 370 9.84 -0.72 0.13
C HIS A 370 9.44 0.07 1.38
N THR A 371 8.49 -0.49 2.13
CA THR A 371 8.14 -0.05 3.48
C THR A 371 8.72 -1.07 4.46
N PHE A 372 9.50 -0.60 5.42
CA PHE A 372 10.03 -1.44 6.48
C PHE A 372 8.88 -2.04 7.30
N LEU A 373 8.96 -3.34 7.52
CA LEU A 373 7.95 -4.14 8.19
C LEU A 373 7.87 -3.83 9.69
N TYR A 374 9.01 -3.57 10.35
CA TYR A 374 9.07 -3.40 11.82
C TYR A 374 9.66 -2.07 12.29
N LYS A 375 10.25 -1.29 11.38
CA LYS A 375 10.79 0.04 11.65
C LYS A 375 10.11 1.06 10.75
N PRO A 376 8.85 1.47 11.04
CA PRO A 376 8.12 2.41 10.20
C PRO A 376 8.80 3.79 10.08
N PHE A 377 9.88 4.01 10.86
CA PHE A 377 10.82 5.10 10.70
C PHE A 377 12.24 4.57 10.65
#